data_AF-A0A7X7FV76-F1
#
_entry.id   AF-A0A7X7FV76-F1
#
_cell.length_a   1.000
_cell.length_b   1.000
_cell.length_c   1.000
_cell.angle_alpha   90.00
_cell.angle_beta   90.00
_cell.angle_gamma   90.00
#
_symmetry.space_group_name_H-M   'P 1'
#
loop_
_entity.id
_entity.type
_entity.pdbx_description
1 polymer ?
#
loop_
_entity_poly.entity_id
_entity_poly.type
_entity_poly.pdbx_seq_one_letter_code
_entity_poly.pdbx_strand_id
1 'polypeptide(L)'
;GRVGIVEGQSVADLTIPQDVFVLEGQSSKSSIEINPPPLLGVGTAKVPGRPSISTEGARAEVLQFASGSIARTEMLNDNPHASLAVEVSFSETGTDEPAWVPAGQAVMVGEVQVACIEIADERELKKHTSTAPAAEADAAPTVKVEYQGRAYELNVDDCIAATQPVGDTGMKLRVLRYLPHATVAGRGQISNASNKPVNPAVEAELTGPQGIEKRFAFSRFPDFQSMHGQVKNQDVKLVLMAKVDEDVHAPVEILVGPGDQMHVKFTGGQDSIVERLRVGSPIHAPWPQRKLGVSRIFKNARPHRVVSPLTHSHAEMHPAILVRLTSGRESTEMWVQKYDDQAVVFAGQSHRLRYDDKVVPLGFQVALDGFTVRNYPGTNRPRSYESRVTITDPASGGVESRVISMNHPTTHGGYTFYQSSYHQAGQRMASVLSVSRDPGQPIVFAGYGLMMVGVLIVLISRLRTRAGQVAENADRDRREAV
;
A
#
# COMPACT_ATOMS: atom_id res chain seq x y z
N GLY A 1 -16.42 16.37 -7.10
CA GLY A 1 -15.65 15.44 -6.26
C GLY A 1 -15.15 14.28 -7.09
N ARG A 2 -14.67 13.23 -6.43
CA ARG A 2 -14.17 12.00 -7.05
C ARG A 2 -14.69 10.79 -6.29
N VAL A 3 -14.77 9.68 -7.01
CA VAL A 3 -15.13 8.37 -6.49
C VAL A 3 -14.11 7.37 -7.04
N GLY A 4 -13.37 6.71 -6.17
CA GLY A 4 -12.48 5.61 -6.52
C GLY A 4 -13.14 4.29 -6.19
N ILE A 5 -13.25 3.38 -7.15
CA ILE A 5 -13.91 2.08 -6.95
C ILE A 5 -13.03 0.98 -7.52
N VAL A 6 -12.71 -0.03 -6.71
CA VAL A 6 -12.03 -1.24 -7.17
C VAL A 6 -13.06 -2.23 -7.73
N GLU A 7 -12.69 -2.99 -8.75
CA GLU A 7 -13.56 -3.99 -9.36
C GLU A 7 -14.07 -5.01 -8.32
N GLY A 8 -15.38 -5.23 -8.34
CA GLY A 8 -16.11 -6.04 -7.36
C GLY A 8 -16.43 -5.31 -6.04
N GLN A 9 -16.06 -4.04 -5.89
CA GLN A 9 -16.43 -3.23 -4.73
C GLN A 9 -17.56 -2.25 -5.06
N SER A 10 -18.12 -1.68 -4.00
CA SER A 10 -19.14 -0.66 -4.06
C SER A 10 -18.86 0.46 -3.06
N VAL A 11 -19.34 1.66 -3.38
CA VAL A 11 -19.16 2.87 -2.59
C VAL A 11 -20.47 3.65 -2.54
N ALA A 12 -20.69 4.43 -1.49
CA ALA A 12 -21.91 5.22 -1.29
C ALA A 12 -21.61 6.70 -1.02
N ASP A 13 -20.36 7.11 -1.20
CA ASP A 13 -19.85 8.43 -0.89
C ASP A 13 -18.88 8.91 -1.98
N LEU A 14 -18.64 10.21 -1.98
CA LEU A 14 -17.69 10.88 -2.86
C LEU A 14 -16.77 11.80 -2.05
N THR A 15 -15.53 11.92 -2.50
CA THR A 15 -14.54 12.82 -1.90
C THR A 15 -14.51 14.15 -2.64
N ILE A 16 -14.51 15.26 -1.91
CA ILE A 16 -14.38 16.62 -2.44
C ILE A 16 -13.05 17.19 -1.95
N PRO A 17 -12.25 17.87 -2.80
CA PRO A 17 -10.98 18.49 -2.41
C PRO A 17 -11.24 19.73 -1.53
N GLN A 18 -11.76 19.48 -0.35
CA GLN A 18 -12.05 20.45 0.69
C GLN A 18 -11.45 19.89 1.98
N ASP A 19 -10.58 20.67 2.60
CA ASP A 19 -9.84 20.27 3.79
C ASP A 19 -10.75 20.13 5.01
N VAL A 20 -10.71 18.96 5.65
CA VAL A 20 -11.48 18.66 6.86
C VAL A 20 -10.57 18.06 7.91
N PHE A 21 -10.66 18.59 9.12
CA PHE A 21 -10.06 17.99 10.30
C PHE A 21 -11.13 17.25 11.09
N VAL A 22 -10.79 16.04 11.54
CA VAL A 22 -11.68 15.15 12.30
C VAL A 22 -11.00 14.77 13.60
N LEU A 23 -11.74 14.90 14.69
CA LEU A 23 -11.38 14.41 16.01
C LEU A 23 -12.39 13.34 16.42
N GLU A 24 -11.89 12.15 16.76
CA GLU A 24 -12.68 11.03 17.22
C GLU A 24 -12.19 10.61 18.61
N GLY A 25 -13.10 10.62 19.58
CA GLY A 25 -12.93 10.06 20.93
C GLY A 25 -13.45 8.63 20.99
N GLN A 26 -13.75 8.13 22.19
CA GLN A 26 -14.22 6.75 22.37
C GLN A 26 -15.66 6.55 21.87
N SER A 27 -16.53 7.53 22.09
CA SER A 27 -17.97 7.45 21.83
C SER A 27 -18.50 8.61 20.98
N SER A 28 -17.64 9.59 20.64
CA SER A 28 -18.05 10.78 19.90
C SER A 28 -17.03 11.15 18.82
N LYS A 29 -17.55 11.65 17.69
CA LYS A 29 -16.78 12.12 16.54
C LYS A 29 -17.23 13.51 16.15
N SER A 30 -16.28 14.39 15.91
CA SER A 30 -16.53 15.76 15.47
C SER A 30 -15.62 16.10 14.30
N SER A 31 -16.06 17.00 13.42
CA SER A 31 -15.27 17.44 12.26
C SER A 31 -15.48 18.92 11.99
N ILE A 32 -14.49 19.55 11.36
CA ILE A 32 -14.53 20.95 10.97
C ILE A 32 -13.82 21.14 9.64
N GLU A 33 -14.40 22.00 8.80
CA GLU A 33 -13.79 22.44 7.56
C GLU A 33 -12.64 23.39 7.87
N ILE A 34 -11.51 23.16 7.22
CA ILE A 34 -10.32 24.00 7.30
C ILE A 34 -10.24 24.76 5.98
N ASN A 35 -9.99 26.07 6.07
CA ASN A 35 -9.72 26.90 4.90
C ASN A 35 -8.26 27.37 5.01
N PRO A 36 -7.30 26.61 4.43
CA PRO A 36 -5.90 27.00 4.48
C PRO A 36 -5.69 28.35 3.80
N PRO A 37 -4.84 29.22 4.35
CA PRO A 37 -4.44 30.43 3.66
C PRO A 37 -3.66 30.07 2.39
N PRO A 38 -3.75 30.88 1.32
CA PRO A 38 -2.94 30.68 0.13
C PRO A 38 -1.46 30.85 0.47
N LEU A 39 -0.63 29.89 0.04
CA LEU A 39 0.81 29.90 0.23
C LEU A 39 1.52 29.90 -1.13
N LEU A 40 2.51 30.79 -1.28
CA LEU A 40 3.44 30.77 -2.40
C LEU A 40 4.58 29.80 -2.07
N GLY A 41 4.46 28.56 -2.56
CA GLY A 41 5.46 27.52 -2.35
C GLY A 41 5.27 26.72 -1.05
N VAL A 42 6.37 26.08 -0.62
CA VAL A 42 6.37 25.20 0.55
C VAL A 42 6.70 25.99 1.81
N GLY A 43 5.81 25.93 2.80
CA GLY A 43 6.01 26.64 4.06
C GLY A 43 4.82 26.47 5.00
N THR A 44 4.79 27.31 6.04
CA THR A 44 3.74 27.31 7.06
C THR A 44 3.04 28.66 7.15
N ALA A 45 1.76 28.64 7.53
CA ALA A 45 0.99 29.84 7.85
C ALA A 45 -0.01 29.57 8.97
N LYS A 46 -0.35 30.61 9.72
CA LYS A 46 -1.41 30.53 10.74
C LYS A 46 -2.77 30.37 10.08
N VAL A 47 -3.62 29.51 10.63
CA VAL A 47 -5.00 29.34 10.16
C VAL A 47 -5.87 30.46 10.76
N PRO A 48 -6.54 31.29 9.93
CA PRO A 48 -7.42 32.34 10.42
C PRO A 48 -8.56 31.79 11.29
N GLY A 49 -8.91 32.49 12.36
CA GLY A 49 -10.03 32.13 13.24
C GLY A 49 -9.80 30.91 14.14
N ARG A 50 -8.74 30.13 13.92
CA ARG A 50 -8.37 28.92 14.69
C ARG A 50 -9.56 27.98 14.91
N PRO A 51 -10.06 27.35 13.82
CA PRO A 51 -11.20 26.46 13.91
C PRO A 51 -10.95 25.38 14.97
N SER A 52 -11.96 25.12 15.79
CA SER A 52 -11.87 24.16 16.88
C SER A 52 -13.11 23.30 16.99
N ILE A 53 -12.88 22.06 17.43
CA ILE A 53 -13.89 21.04 17.65
C ILE A 53 -13.67 20.40 19.02
N SER A 54 -14.68 19.71 19.53
CA SER A 54 -14.59 19.03 20.82
C SER A 54 -15.30 17.69 20.77
N THR A 55 -14.73 16.73 21.46
CA THR A 55 -15.34 15.44 21.80
C THR A 55 -15.41 15.31 23.32
N GLU A 56 -15.93 14.20 23.82
CA GLU A 56 -16.10 13.96 25.26
C GLU A 56 -14.80 14.05 26.10
N GLY A 57 -13.63 13.91 25.46
CA GLY A 57 -12.33 13.85 26.16
C GLY A 57 -11.35 14.97 25.83
N ALA A 58 -11.54 15.68 24.72
CA ALA A 58 -10.59 16.69 24.26
C ALA A 58 -11.24 17.77 23.39
N ARG A 59 -10.69 18.98 23.48
CA ARG A 59 -10.88 20.05 22.50
C ARG A 59 -9.66 20.08 21.59
N ALA A 60 -9.88 20.16 20.28
CA ALA A 60 -8.83 20.36 19.30
C ALA A 60 -8.96 21.73 18.63
N GLU A 61 -7.87 22.48 18.55
CA GLU A 61 -7.77 23.79 17.88
C GLU A 61 -6.72 23.72 16.78
N VAL A 62 -7.07 24.12 15.55
CA VAL A 62 -6.13 24.13 14.43
C VAL A 62 -5.41 25.49 14.38
N LEU A 63 -4.10 25.46 14.58
CA LEU A 63 -3.28 26.67 14.75
C LEU A 63 -2.59 27.10 13.46
N GLN A 64 -2.02 26.15 12.74
CA GLN A 64 -1.20 26.39 11.54
C GLN A 64 -1.48 25.35 10.47
N PHE A 65 -1.19 25.73 9.24
CA PHE A 65 -1.19 24.90 8.06
C PHE A 65 0.21 24.88 7.46
N ALA A 66 0.65 23.71 7.01
CA ALA A 66 1.86 23.50 6.23
C ALA A 66 1.46 22.99 4.84
N SER A 67 1.93 23.66 3.77
CA SER A 67 1.67 23.21 2.39
C SER A 67 2.43 21.93 2.03
N GLY A 68 3.47 21.58 2.78
CA GLY A 68 4.20 20.34 2.65
C GLY A 68 4.83 19.91 3.98
N SER A 69 4.84 18.61 4.23
CA SER A 69 5.38 17.97 5.43
C SER A 69 5.93 16.58 5.08
N ILE A 70 6.78 16.07 5.96
CA ILE A 70 7.27 14.68 5.93
C ILE A 70 6.97 14.01 7.25
N ALA A 71 6.57 12.75 7.20
CA ALA A 71 6.49 11.90 8.38
C ALA A 71 7.77 11.08 8.50
N ARG A 72 8.30 10.99 9.72
CA ARG A 72 9.44 10.14 10.06
C ARG A 72 9.07 9.30 11.27
N THR A 73 9.57 8.09 11.34
CA THR A 73 9.46 7.26 12.54
C THR A 73 10.71 7.49 13.38
N GLU A 74 10.54 8.09 14.54
CA GLU A 74 11.56 8.15 15.57
C GLU A 74 11.34 7.00 16.54
N MET A 75 12.38 6.64 17.30
CA MET A 75 12.27 5.67 18.39
C MET A 75 12.33 6.42 19.71
N LEU A 76 11.39 6.16 20.62
CA LEU A 76 11.39 6.67 21.99
C LEU A 76 11.63 5.53 22.98
N ASN A 77 12.19 5.83 24.16
CA ASN A 77 12.54 4.84 25.19
C ASN A 77 11.62 4.95 26.43
N ASP A 78 10.32 5.04 26.21
CA ASP A 78 9.29 5.27 27.23
C ASP A 78 8.09 4.32 27.07
N ASN A 79 8.27 3.20 26.35
CA ASN A 79 7.25 2.17 26.23
C ASN A 79 6.91 1.59 27.62
N PRO A 80 5.62 1.55 28.03
CA PRO A 80 5.23 0.93 29.30
C PRO A 80 5.52 -0.58 29.32
N HIS A 81 5.63 -1.22 28.15
CA HIS A 81 6.04 -2.61 28.01
C HIS A 81 7.50 -2.69 27.57
N ALA A 82 8.25 -3.64 28.14
CA ALA A 82 9.60 -3.95 27.71
C ALA A 82 9.59 -4.34 26.22
N SER A 83 10.40 -3.65 25.44
CA SER A 83 10.50 -3.81 23.99
C SER A 83 11.88 -3.34 23.59
N LEU A 84 12.78 -4.27 23.31
CA LEU A 84 14.15 -3.96 22.98
C LEU A 84 14.26 -3.40 21.54
N ALA A 85 15.09 -2.38 21.35
CA ALA A 85 15.58 -1.96 20.05
C ALA A 85 17.03 -1.48 20.15
N VAL A 86 17.82 -1.74 19.11
CA VAL A 86 19.21 -1.30 18.99
C VAL A 86 19.34 -0.35 17.81
N GLU A 87 20.09 0.73 17.97
CA GLU A 87 20.41 1.64 16.88
C GLU A 87 21.74 1.22 16.27
N VAL A 88 21.71 0.87 14.98
CA VAL A 88 22.78 0.17 14.27
C VAL A 88 23.17 0.94 13.02
N SER A 89 24.46 1.01 12.76
CA SER A 89 25.04 1.56 11.53
C SER A 89 25.90 0.49 10.84
N PHE A 90 25.75 0.39 9.52
CA PHE A 90 26.56 -0.51 8.70
C PHE A 90 27.14 0.28 7.51
N SER A 91 28.33 0.84 7.72
CA SER A 91 28.97 1.76 6.78
C SER A 91 30.50 1.60 6.81
N GLU A 92 31.25 2.43 6.09
CA GLU A 92 32.72 2.40 6.14
C GLU A 92 33.26 2.80 7.52
N THR A 93 32.59 3.78 8.16
CA THR A 93 32.92 4.29 9.49
C THR A 93 32.28 3.46 10.59
N GLY A 94 31.12 2.86 10.31
CA GLY A 94 30.29 2.18 11.29
C GLY A 94 29.56 3.15 12.21
N THR A 95 29.46 4.44 11.86
CA THR A 95 28.75 5.47 12.65
C THR A 95 27.73 6.27 11.85
N ASP A 96 27.80 6.19 10.52
CA ASP A 96 26.96 6.99 9.63
C ASP A 96 25.64 6.28 9.32
N GLU A 97 24.59 7.07 9.12
CA GLU A 97 23.22 6.64 8.75
C GLU A 97 22.67 5.48 9.62
N PRO A 98 22.61 5.67 10.95
CA PRO A 98 22.09 4.64 11.82
C PRO A 98 20.59 4.39 11.58
N ALA A 99 20.18 3.14 11.78
CA ALA A 99 18.78 2.71 11.74
C ALA A 99 18.44 1.91 13.01
N TRP A 100 17.19 2.05 13.47
CA TRP A 100 16.69 1.28 14.60
C TRP A 100 16.28 -0.13 14.16
N VAL A 101 16.76 -1.13 14.88
CA VAL A 101 16.43 -2.55 14.70
C VAL A 101 15.69 -3.02 15.96
N PRO A 102 14.35 -3.11 15.93
CA PRO A 102 13.57 -3.70 17.01
C PRO A 102 13.88 -5.19 17.17
N ALA A 103 13.81 -5.70 18.40
CA ALA A 103 13.97 -7.11 18.67
C ALA A 103 12.86 -7.93 17.97
N GLY A 104 13.25 -9.08 17.42
CA GLY A 104 12.35 -9.97 16.68
C GLY A 104 12.02 -9.48 15.27
N GLN A 105 12.69 -8.45 14.76
CA GLN A 105 12.52 -7.95 13.39
C GLN A 105 13.87 -7.85 12.68
N ALA A 106 13.85 -8.09 11.36
CA ALA A 106 14.96 -7.80 10.47
C ALA A 106 14.70 -6.48 9.74
N VAL A 107 15.65 -5.56 9.82
CA VAL A 107 15.58 -4.22 9.21
C VAL A 107 16.74 -4.04 8.24
N MET A 108 16.50 -3.35 7.12
CA MET A 108 17.57 -2.94 6.21
C MET A 108 18.38 -1.80 6.84
N VAL A 109 19.67 -2.02 7.06
CA VAL A 109 20.64 -1.02 7.53
C VAL A 109 21.67 -0.83 6.44
N GLY A 110 21.61 0.30 5.72
CA GLY A 110 22.34 0.49 4.47
C GLY A 110 21.92 -0.57 3.44
N GLU A 111 22.84 -1.47 3.09
CA GLU A 111 22.64 -2.52 2.07
C GLU A 111 22.45 -3.93 2.66
N VAL A 112 22.41 -4.08 4.00
CA VAL A 112 22.33 -5.40 4.67
C VAL A 112 21.12 -5.49 5.58
N GLN A 113 20.54 -6.68 5.69
CA GLN A 113 19.54 -6.96 6.73
C GLN A 113 20.24 -7.22 8.06
N VAL A 114 19.78 -6.52 9.09
CA VAL A 114 20.21 -6.71 10.47
C VAL A 114 19.01 -7.10 11.30
N ALA A 115 19.12 -8.16 12.08
CA ALA A 115 18.13 -8.55 13.08
C ALA A 115 18.66 -8.29 14.50
N CYS A 116 17.76 -7.99 15.42
CA CYS A 116 18.05 -7.94 16.85
C CYS A 116 17.31 -9.08 17.55
N ILE A 117 18.03 -9.85 18.37
CA ILE A 117 17.50 -10.97 19.13
C ILE A 117 17.79 -10.74 20.61
N GLU A 118 16.73 -10.63 21.39
CA GLU A 118 16.81 -10.57 22.85
C GLU A 118 16.86 -11.99 23.42
N ILE A 119 17.85 -12.27 24.26
CA ILE A 119 18.09 -13.60 24.84
C ILE A 119 18.06 -13.48 26.35
N ALA A 120 17.10 -14.16 26.98
CA ALA A 120 16.88 -14.07 28.42
C ALA A 120 17.82 -14.95 29.26
N ASP A 121 18.36 -16.03 28.69
CA ASP A 121 19.12 -17.06 29.43
C ASP A 121 20.57 -17.19 28.91
N GLU A 122 21.55 -17.31 29.83
CA GLU A 122 22.96 -17.47 29.46
C GLU A 122 23.25 -18.74 28.66
N ARG A 123 22.51 -19.83 28.89
CA ARG A 123 22.64 -21.09 28.14
C ARG A 123 22.14 -20.90 26.72
N GLU A 124 21.06 -20.16 26.51
CA GLU A 124 20.59 -19.82 25.16
C GLU A 124 21.58 -18.90 24.45
N LEU A 125 22.13 -17.90 25.15
CA LEU A 125 23.15 -17.03 24.56
C LEU A 125 24.35 -17.86 24.10
N LYS A 126 24.80 -18.82 24.93
CA LYS A 126 25.86 -19.76 24.56
C LYS A 126 25.51 -20.60 23.33
N LYS A 127 24.27 -21.08 23.20
CA LYS A 127 23.80 -21.79 22.00
C LYS A 127 23.87 -20.90 20.76
N HIS A 128 23.38 -19.66 20.83
CA HIS A 128 23.38 -18.74 19.69
C HIS A 128 24.80 -18.30 19.28
N THR A 129 25.71 -18.17 20.25
CA THR A 129 27.13 -17.85 20.02
C THR A 129 28.00 -19.06 19.65
N SER A 130 27.47 -20.28 19.75
CA SER A 130 28.18 -21.50 19.38
C SER A 130 28.25 -21.65 17.86
N THR A 131 29.46 -21.83 17.34
CA THR A 131 29.71 -22.07 15.90
C THR A 131 29.61 -23.55 15.52
N ALA A 132 29.34 -24.45 16.47
CA ALA A 132 29.14 -25.87 16.18
C ALA A 132 27.77 -26.09 15.49
N PRO A 133 27.70 -26.84 14.37
CA PRO A 133 26.42 -27.19 13.76
C PRO A 133 25.59 -27.98 14.77
N ALA A 134 24.45 -27.43 15.15
CA ALA A 134 23.46 -28.14 15.95
C ALA A 134 22.89 -29.29 15.10
N ALA A 135 23.44 -30.48 15.29
CA ALA A 135 22.87 -31.71 14.76
C ALA A 135 21.77 -32.17 15.72
N GLU A 136 20.56 -31.64 15.55
CA GLU A 136 19.35 -32.33 15.98
C GLU A 136 18.86 -33.18 14.81
N ALA A 137 18.68 -34.49 15.05
CA ALA A 137 18.13 -35.41 14.06
C ALA A 137 16.64 -35.12 13.90
N ASP A 138 16.33 -34.22 12.97
CA ASP A 138 14.96 -33.86 12.62
C ASP A 138 14.29 -34.96 11.79
N ALA A 139 12.96 -35.04 11.89
CA ALA A 139 12.15 -35.94 11.08
C ALA A 139 12.44 -35.71 9.58
N ALA A 140 12.66 -36.80 8.84
CA ALA A 140 12.99 -36.74 7.44
C ALA A 140 11.89 -36.02 6.64
N PRO A 141 12.24 -35.11 5.71
CA PRO A 141 11.26 -34.34 4.97
C PRO A 141 10.44 -35.24 4.05
N THR A 142 9.16 -34.92 3.88
CA THR A 142 8.24 -35.65 2.98
C THR A 142 7.63 -34.70 1.95
N VAL A 143 7.30 -35.23 0.77
CA VAL A 143 6.52 -34.53 -0.25
C VAL A 143 5.10 -35.09 -0.24
N LYS A 144 4.14 -34.22 0.01
CA LYS A 144 2.71 -34.52 -0.08
C LYS A 144 2.20 -34.20 -1.49
N VAL A 145 1.65 -35.20 -2.15
CA VAL A 145 0.97 -35.08 -3.44
C VAL A 145 -0.53 -35.19 -3.19
N GLU A 146 -1.30 -34.14 -3.47
CA GLU A 146 -2.76 -34.18 -3.43
C GLU A 146 -3.33 -34.26 -4.83
N TYR A 147 -4.20 -35.23 -5.07
CA TYR A 147 -4.85 -35.46 -6.35
C TYR A 147 -6.26 -36.01 -6.12
N GLN A 148 -7.27 -35.41 -6.76
CA GLN A 148 -8.68 -35.80 -6.64
C GLN A 148 -9.18 -35.93 -5.18
N GLY A 149 -8.71 -35.05 -4.30
CA GLY A 149 -9.09 -35.03 -2.88
C GLY A 149 -8.42 -36.11 -2.01
N ARG A 150 -7.47 -36.90 -2.56
CA ARG A 150 -6.63 -37.85 -1.81
C ARG A 150 -5.21 -37.32 -1.69
N ALA A 151 -4.60 -37.55 -0.54
CA ALA A 151 -3.23 -37.16 -0.25
C ALA A 151 -2.31 -38.39 -0.18
N TYR A 152 -1.14 -38.28 -0.79
CA TYR A 152 -0.10 -39.31 -0.80
C TYR A 152 1.20 -38.67 -0.29
N GLU A 153 1.78 -39.23 0.76
CA GLU A 153 3.04 -38.75 1.33
C GLU A 153 4.19 -39.66 0.92
N LEU A 154 5.25 -39.06 0.39
CA LEU A 154 6.44 -39.74 -0.09
C LEU A 154 7.66 -39.17 0.64
N ASN A 155 8.57 -40.03 1.08
CA ASN A 155 9.82 -39.57 1.67
C ASN A 155 10.71 -38.91 0.61
N VAL A 156 11.30 -37.74 0.93
CA VAL A 156 12.13 -36.99 -0.02
C VAL A 156 13.36 -37.77 -0.43
N ASP A 157 14.05 -38.44 0.48
CA ASP A 157 15.29 -39.19 0.20
C ASP A 157 15.02 -40.38 -0.72
N ASP A 158 13.89 -41.08 -0.51
CA ASP A 158 13.45 -42.17 -1.40
C ASP A 158 13.13 -41.66 -2.81
N CYS A 159 12.51 -40.48 -2.91
CA CYS A 159 12.24 -39.82 -4.18
C CYS A 159 13.48 -39.24 -4.88
N ILE A 160 14.55 -38.92 -4.14
CA ILE A 160 15.85 -38.56 -4.69
C ILE A 160 16.56 -39.80 -5.24
N ALA A 161 16.55 -40.89 -4.46
CA ALA A 161 17.21 -42.13 -4.83
C ALA A 161 16.58 -42.77 -6.08
N ALA A 162 15.26 -42.73 -6.20
CA ALA A 162 14.55 -43.30 -7.35
C ALA A 162 13.20 -42.62 -7.62
N THR A 163 12.70 -42.79 -8.83
CA THR A 163 11.33 -42.38 -9.18
C THR A 163 10.32 -43.25 -8.42
N GLN A 164 9.50 -42.64 -7.56
CA GLN A 164 8.51 -43.32 -6.73
C GLN A 164 7.11 -43.24 -7.34
N PRO A 165 6.28 -44.30 -7.23
CA PRO A 165 4.87 -44.23 -7.59
C PRO A 165 4.08 -43.37 -6.60
N VAL A 166 3.14 -42.57 -7.09
CA VAL A 166 2.22 -41.78 -6.26
C VAL A 166 0.99 -42.63 -5.95
N GLY A 167 1.14 -43.57 -5.01
CA GLY A 167 0.10 -44.55 -4.67
C GLY A 167 -0.45 -45.27 -5.91
N ASP A 168 -1.77 -45.42 -5.97
CA ASP A 168 -2.47 -46.12 -7.06
C ASP A 168 -2.90 -45.21 -8.22
N THR A 169 -2.40 -43.97 -8.28
CA THR A 169 -2.85 -42.96 -9.25
C THR A 169 -2.30 -43.16 -10.66
N GLY A 170 -1.30 -44.04 -10.82
CA GLY A 170 -0.53 -44.21 -12.05
C GLY A 170 0.50 -43.09 -12.30
N MET A 171 0.54 -42.06 -11.44
CA MET A 171 1.55 -41.00 -11.48
C MET A 171 2.84 -41.41 -10.80
N LYS A 172 3.93 -40.73 -11.14
CA LYS A 172 5.24 -40.96 -10.54
C LYS A 172 5.92 -39.64 -10.18
N LEU A 173 6.67 -39.63 -9.08
CA LEU A 173 7.41 -38.48 -8.58
C LEU A 173 8.89 -38.81 -8.45
N ARG A 174 9.76 -37.93 -8.94
CA ARG A 174 11.20 -37.96 -8.68
C ARG A 174 11.64 -36.62 -8.12
N VAL A 175 12.34 -36.60 -7.01
CA VAL A 175 12.95 -35.36 -6.49
C VAL A 175 14.33 -35.21 -7.12
N LEU A 176 14.56 -34.09 -7.79
CA LEU A 176 15.83 -33.77 -8.45
C LEU A 176 16.84 -33.22 -7.44
N ARG A 177 16.38 -32.40 -6.50
CA ARG A 177 17.18 -31.86 -5.39
C ARG A 177 16.31 -31.34 -4.26
N TYR A 178 16.85 -31.42 -3.04
CA TYR A 178 16.32 -30.79 -1.83
C TYR A 178 17.19 -29.60 -1.46
N LEU A 179 16.55 -28.48 -1.08
CA LEU A 179 17.18 -27.20 -0.78
C LEU A 179 16.67 -26.72 0.59
N PRO A 180 17.40 -26.94 1.70
CA PRO A 180 17.01 -26.46 3.03
C PRO A 180 16.81 -24.94 3.10
N HIS A 181 17.58 -24.17 2.31
CA HIS A 181 17.48 -22.72 2.25
C HIS A 181 17.50 -22.25 0.78
N ALA A 182 16.35 -22.32 0.13
CA ALA A 182 16.19 -21.88 -1.26
C ALA A 182 16.23 -20.34 -1.36
N THR A 183 17.21 -19.84 -2.12
CA THR A 183 17.38 -18.41 -2.44
C THR A 183 17.49 -18.19 -3.93
N VAL A 184 17.09 -17.01 -4.41
CA VAL A 184 17.28 -16.62 -5.82
C VAL A 184 18.66 -15.99 -5.98
N ALA A 185 19.54 -16.63 -6.74
CA ALA A 185 20.83 -16.09 -7.14
C ALA A 185 20.70 -15.16 -8.37
N GLY A 186 21.78 -14.46 -8.73
CA GLY A 186 21.82 -13.62 -9.93
C GLY A 186 21.42 -14.38 -11.20
N ARG A 187 20.53 -13.77 -12.01
CA ARG A 187 19.81 -14.35 -13.17
C ARG A 187 18.56 -15.21 -12.86
N GLY A 188 18.03 -15.18 -11.64
CA GLY A 188 16.75 -15.83 -11.33
C GLY A 188 16.83 -17.34 -11.08
N GLN A 189 18.04 -17.88 -10.90
CA GLN A 189 18.26 -19.29 -10.63
C GLN A 189 18.16 -19.58 -9.13
N ILE A 190 17.47 -20.65 -8.74
CA ILE A 190 17.34 -21.05 -7.34
C ILE A 190 18.57 -21.86 -6.89
N SER A 191 19.22 -21.41 -5.81
CA SER A 191 20.39 -22.02 -5.16
C SER A 191 20.12 -22.36 -3.68
N ASN A 192 20.95 -23.21 -3.08
CA ASN A 192 20.94 -23.45 -1.65
C ASN A 192 21.89 -22.49 -0.94
N ALA A 193 21.39 -21.68 0.00
CA ALA A 193 22.21 -20.73 0.75
C ALA A 193 22.82 -21.32 2.03
N SER A 194 22.21 -22.35 2.61
CA SER A 194 22.69 -22.98 3.86
C SER A 194 22.10 -24.40 4.05
N ASN A 195 22.64 -25.17 4.99
CA ASN A 195 22.08 -26.47 5.37
C ASN A 195 20.97 -26.37 6.44
N LYS A 196 20.64 -25.17 6.90
CA LYS A 196 19.53 -24.94 7.83
C LYS A 196 18.21 -24.87 7.07
N PRO A 197 17.10 -25.36 7.64
CA PRO A 197 15.80 -25.38 6.97
C PRO A 197 15.08 -24.02 7.01
N VAL A 198 15.74 -22.95 6.58
CA VAL A 198 15.23 -21.56 6.64
C VAL A 198 14.11 -21.32 5.62
N ASN A 199 14.29 -21.83 4.40
CA ASN A 199 13.28 -21.78 3.34
C ASN A 199 13.33 -23.09 2.55
N PRO A 200 12.83 -24.20 3.13
CA PRO A 200 12.96 -25.51 2.52
C PRO A 200 12.16 -25.62 1.23
N ALA A 201 12.79 -26.15 0.19
CA ALA A 201 12.18 -26.42 -1.10
C ALA A 201 12.69 -27.72 -1.72
N VAL A 202 11.87 -28.37 -2.53
CA VAL A 202 12.27 -29.45 -3.44
C VAL A 202 12.02 -29.03 -4.87
N GLU A 203 12.94 -29.38 -5.77
CA GLU A 203 12.68 -29.41 -7.19
C GLU A 203 12.31 -30.85 -7.57
N ALA A 204 11.09 -31.08 -8.04
CA ALA A 204 10.59 -32.41 -8.34
C ALA A 204 10.10 -32.51 -9.78
N GLU A 205 10.28 -33.68 -10.37
CA GLU A 205 9.78 -34.08 -11.68
C GLU A 205 8.55 -34.98 -11.48
N LEU A 206 7.39 -34.50 -11.91
CA LEU A 206 6.12 -35.20 -11.84
C LEU A 206 5.78 -35.78 -13.21
N THR A 207 5.55 -37.09 -13.26
CA THR A 207 5.04 -37.80 -14.42
C THR A 207 3.55 -38.06 -14.22
N GLY A 208 2.71 -37.32 -14.94
CA GLY A 208 1.26 -37.43 -14.87
C GLY A 208 0.61 -37.70 -16.24
N PRO A 209 -0.73 -37.82 -16.28
CA PRO A 209 -1.48 -38.13 -17.50
C PRO A 209 -1.31 -37.08 -18.61
N GLN A 210 -0.99 -35.83 -18.27
CA GLN A 210 -0.73 -34.75 -19.25
C GLN A 210 0.75 -34.63 -19.63
N GLY A 211 1.59 -35.58 -19.19
CA GLY A 211 3.01 -35.65 -19.46
C GLY A 211 3.89 -35.33 -18.26
N ILE A 212 5.19 -35.22 -18.53
CA ILE A 212 6.24 -34.93 -17.53
C ILE A 212 6.40 -33.43 -17.38
N GLU A 213 6.56 -32.96 -16.15
CA GLU A 213 6.91 -31.59 -15.82
C GLU A 213 7.83 -31.49 -14.60
N LYS A 214 8.56 -30.37 -14.48
CA LYS A 214 9.35 -30.03 -13.29
C LYS A 214 8.66 -28.92 -12.51
N ARG A 215 8.60 -29.06 -11.19
CA ARG A 215 7.93 -28.13 -10.29
C ARG A 215 8.72 -27.96 -9.00
N PHE A 216 8.66 -26.75 -8.43
CA PHE A 216 9.12 -26.53 -7.07
C PHE A 216 7.96 -26.69 -6.08
N ALA A 217 8.24 -27.32 -4.94
CA ALA A 217 7.36 -27.29 -3.77
C ALA A 217 8.13 -26.71 -2.58
N PHE A 218 7.49 -25.80 -1.86
CA PHE A 218 8.06 -25.09 -0.71
C PHE A 218 7.28 -25.41 0.56
N SER A 219 7.97 -25.51 1.70
CA SER A 219 7.28 -25.67 2.99
C SER A 219 6.59 -24.38 3.44
N ARG A 220 7.22 -23.20 3.25
CA ARG A 220 6.67 -21.90 3.66
C ARG A 220 5.61 -21.35 2.70
N PHE A 221 5.64 -21.77 1.44
CA PHE A 221 4.78 -21.25 0.37
C PHE A 221 4.12 -22.41 -0.40
N PRO A 222 3.22 -23.18 0.26
CA PRO A 222 2.59 -24.36 -0.34
C PRO A 222 1.73 -24.04 -1.57
N ASP A 223 1.35 -22.78 -1.76
CA ASP A 223 0.53 -22.29 -2.86
C ASP A 223 1.34 -21.61 -4.00
N PHE A 224 2.68 -21.63 -3.96
CA PHE A 224 3.56 -20.94 -4.93
C PHE A 224 3.59 -21.57 -6.35
N GLN A 225 2.60 -22.37 -6.71
CA GLN A 225 2.64 -23.25 -7.90
C GLN A 225 2.39 -22.55 -9.24
N SER A 226 2.35 -21.22 -9.31
CA SER A 226 1.74 -20.49 -10.44
C SER A 226 2.57 -19.38 -11.11
N MET A 227 3.91 -19.39 -11.01
CA MET A 227 4.70 -18.23 -11.48
C MET A 227 5.26 -18.32 -12.92
N HIS A 228 5.29 -19.48 -13.60
CA HIS A 228 5.76 -19.53 -15.01
C HIS A 228 5.09 -20.65 -15.87
N GLY A 229 4.35 -20.24 -16.91
CA GLY A 229 3.93 -21.10 -18.03
C GLY A 229 2.64 -21.90 -17.85
N GLN A 230 2.13 -22.49 -18.94
CA GLN A 230 1.01 -23.45 -18.89
C GLN A 230 1.44 -24.69 -18.08
N VAL A 231 0.92 -24.81 -16.87
CA VAL A 231 1.19 -25.94 -15.97
C VAL A 231 0.42 -27.17 -16.46
N LYS A 232 1.09 -28.31 -16.61
CA LYS A 232 0.46 -29.61 -16.92
C LYS A 232 -0.01 -30.23 -15.60
N ASN A 233 -1.00 -31.11 -15.62
CA ASN A 233 -1.52 -31.77 -14.41
C ASN A 233 -1.99 -30.75 -13.32
N GLN A 234 -2.79 -29.74 -13.70
CA GLN A 234 -3.22 -28.65 -12.80
C GLN A 234 -4.00 -29.14 -11.56
N ASP A 235 -4.61 -30.33 -11.65
CA ASP A 235 -5.38 -30.94 -10.56
C ASP A 235 -4.49 -31.61 -9.49
N VAL A 236 -3.16 -31.54 -9.64
CA VAL A 236 -2.18 -32.10 -8.70
C VAL A 236 -1.53 -30.98 -7.89
N LYS A 237 -1.68 -31.02 -6.55
CA LYS A 237 -0.98 -30.11 -5.62
C LYS A 237 0.23 -30.82 -5.03
N LEU A 238 1.41 -30.18 -5.13
CA LEU A 238 2.65 -30.66 -4.54
C LEU A 238 3.05 -29.75 -3.35
N VAL A 239 3.13 -30.32 -2.15
CA VAL A 239 3.51 -29.60 -0.93
C VAL A 239 4.70 -30.28 -0.28
N LEU A 240 5.74 -29.53 0.05
CA LEU A 240 6.84 -30.03 0.86
C LEU A 240 6.46 -29.92 2.33
N MET A 241 6.60 -31.01 3.07
CA MET A 241 6.48 -31.07 4.52
C MET A 241 7.88 -31.29 5.10
N ALA A 242 8.53 -30.19 5.43
CA ALA A 242 9.81 -30.17 6.12
C ALA A 242 9.71 -29.22 7.31
N LYS A 243 10.45 -29.49 8.40
CA LYS A 243 10.64 -28.53 9.49
C LYS A 243 11.09 -27.20 8.89
N VAL A 244 10.53 -26.09 9.36
CA VAL A 244 10.96 -24.74 8.96
C VAL A 244 11.58 -24.11 10.19
N ASP A 245 12.76 -23.52 10.01
CA ASP A 245 13.38 -22.68 11.03
C ASP A 245 12.58 -21.36 11.11
N GLU A 246 11.86 -21.18 12.22
CA GLU A 246 11.00 -20.01 12.45
C GLU A 246 11.77 -18.79 12.97
N ASP A 247 13.07 -18.94 13.28
CA ASP A 247 13.90 -17.83 13.75
C ASP A 247 14.07 -16.75 12.67
N VAL A 248 14.22 -15.49 13.11
CA VAL A 248 14.51 -14.36 12.23
C VAL A 248 15.97 -14.47 11.77
N HIS A 249 16.20 -15.08 10.61
CA HIS A 249 17.53 -15.19 10.02
C HIS A 249 17.88 -13.94 9.23
N ALA A 250 18.88 -13.19 9.70
CA ALA A 250 19.50 -12.09 8.96
C ALA A 250 21.00 -12.37 8.77
N PRO A 251 21.65 -11.86 7.70
CA PRO A 251 23.09 -11.95 7.52
C PRO A 251 23.90 -11.36 8.69
N VAL A 252 23.28 -10.45 9.46
CA VAL A 252 23.81 -9.86 10.68
C VAL A 252 22.77 -9.99 11.78
N GLU A 253 23.08 -10.74 12.84
CA GLU A 253 22.23 -10.88 14.03
C GLU A 253 22.92 -10.23 15.23
N ILE A 254 22.28 -9.25 15.84
CA ILE A 254 22.71 -8.64 17.09
C ILE A 254 22.02 -9.37 18.24
N LEU A 255 22.82 -10.10 19.00
CA LEU A 255 22.38 -10.88 20.15
C LEU A 255 22.55 -10.04 21.41
N VAL A 256 21.45 -9.76 22.11
CA VAL A 256 21.44 -9.02 23.37
C VAL A 256 21.05 -9.96 24.48
N GLY A 257 22.04 -10.36 25.29
CA GLY A 257 21.90 -11.32 26.37
C GLY A 257 21.84 -10.69 27.77
N PRO A 258 21.80 -11.53 28.83
CA PRO A 258 21.70 -11.08 30.21
C PRO A 258 22.86 -10.16 30.61
N GLY A 259 22.57 -9.15 31.43
CA GLY A 259 23.58 -8.19 31.89
C GLY A 259 24.14 -7.28 30.78
N ASP A 260 23.33 -6.98 29.77
CA ASP A 260 23.69 -6.16 28.61
C ASP A 260 24.89 -6.70 27.80
N GLN A 261 25.07 -8.03 27.83
CA GLN A 261 26.07 -8.69 27.00
C GLN A 261 25.63 -8.69 25.55
N MET A 262 26.38 -7.99 24.70
CA MET A 262 26.10 -7.93 23.27
C MET A 262 27.11 -8.72 22.46
N HIS A 263 26.60 -9.51 21.52
CA HIS A 263 27.38 -10.15 20.47
C HIS A 263 26.75 -9.85 19.12
N VAL A 264 27.56 -9.88 18.07
CA VAL A 264 27.06 -10.00 16.71
C VAL A 264 27.37 -11.38 16.20
N LYS A 265 26.48 -11.92 15.38
CA LYS A 265 26.71 -13.08 14.55
C LYS A 265 26.56 -12.68 13.09
N PHE A 266 27.63 -12.86 12.32
CA PHE A 266 27.62 -12.72 10.88
C PHE A 266 27.41 -14.09 10.25
N THR A 267 26.38 -14.19 9.42
CA THR A 267 26.01 -15.41 8.70
C THR A 267 26.34 -15.24 7.23
N GLY A 268 27.38 -15.92 6.75
CA GLY A 268 27.82 -15.85 5.35
C GLY A 268 28.50 -17.14 4.91
N GLY A 269 27.85 -17.90 4.01
CA GLY A 269 28.38 -19.18 3.51
C GLY A 269 28.15 -20.35 4.48
N GLN A 270 29.16 -21.23 4.64
CA GLN A 270 29.09 -22.41 5.51
C GLN A 270 29.41 -22.12 6.98
N ASP A 271 30.02 -20.98 7.28
CA ASP A 271 30.48 -20.62 8.62
C ASP A 271 29.77 -19.37 9.16
N SER A 272 29.59 -19.31 10.48
CA SER A 272 29.14 -18.11 11.18
C SER A 272 30.27 -17.54 12.01
N ILE A 273 30.49 -16.23 11.90
CA ILE A 273 31.48 -15.51 12.73
C ILE A 273 30.72 -14.83 13.86
N VAL A 274 31.15 -15.06 15.10
CA VAL A 274 30.56 -14.43 16.29
C VAL A 274 31.60 -13.54 16.95
N GLU A 275 31.27 -12.27 17.13
CA GLU A 275 32.13 -11.29 17.77
C GLU A 275 31.42 -10.56 18.91
N ARG A 276 32.17 -10.12 19.91
CA ARG A 276 31.63 -9.33 21.01
C ARG A 276 31.43 -7.89 20.55
N LEU A 277 30.25 -7.34 20.82
CA LEU A 277 29.87 -5.99 20.44
C LEU A 277 29.81 -5.09 21.67
N ARG A 278 30.11 -3.79 21.49
CA ARG A 278 29.95 -2.77 22.54
C ARG A 278 29.34 -1.52 21.93
N VAL A 279 28.45 -0.88 22.68
CA VAL A 279 27.86 0.41 22.30
C VAL A 279 28.98 1.46 22.14
N GLY A 280 28.95 2.20 21.04
CA GLY A 280 29.93 3.23 20.69
C GLY A 280 31.27 2.71 20.15
N SER A 281 31.45 1.39 20.00
CA SER A 281 32.70 0.78 19.50
C SER A 281 32.43 -0.05 18.23
N PRO A 282 32.53 0.56 17.03
CA PRO A 282 32.32 -0.17 15.78
C PRO A 282 33.36 -1.29 15.59
N ILE A 283 32.91 -2.41 15.03
CA ILE A 283 33.73 -3.58 14.71
C ILE A 283 33.82 -3.80 13.21
N HIS A 284 34.86 -4.48 12.75
CA HIS A 284 35.01 -4.82 11.33
C HIS A 284 34.04 -5.93 10.97
N ALA A 285 33.26 -5.72 9.91
CA ALA A 285 32.43 -6.77 9.37
C ALA A 285 33.28 -7.68 8.46
N PRO A 286 32.84 -8.93 8.20
CA PRO A 286 33.54 -9.85 7.29
C PRO A 286 33.60 -9.34 5.83
N TRP A 287 32.79 -8.34 5.49
CA TRP A 287 32.77 -7.72 4.16
C TRP A 287 33.85 -6.63 4.04
N PRO A 288 34.52 -6.51 2.87
CA PRO A 288 35.57 -5.53 2.65
C PRO A 288 35.12 -4.10 2.98
N GLN A 289 35.92 -3.38 3.76
CA GLN A 289 35.72 -1.96 4.11
C GLN A 289 34.38 -1.65 4.79
N ARG A 290 33.70 -2.62 5.39
CA ARG A 290 32.48 -2.39 6.17
C ARG A 290 32.73 -2.53 7.67
N LYS A 291 32.11 -1.66 8.44
CA LYS A 291 32.06 -1.70 9.91
C LYS A 291 30.62 -1.72 10.37
N LEU A 292 30.38 -2.51 11.41
CA LEU A 292 29.12 -2.53 12.15
C LEU A 292 29.30 -1.75 13.45
N GLY A 293 28.47 -0.74 13.68
CA GLY A 293 28.41 -0.03 14.95
C GLY A 293 27.04 -0.12 15.59
N VAL A 294 27.02 -0.09 16.91
CA VAL A 294 25.81 0.15 17.69
C VAL A 294 26.02 1.43 18.47
N SER A 295 25.15 2.42 18.27
CA SER A 295 25.24 3.72 18.93
C SER A 295 24.38 3.80 20.19
N ARG A 296 23.20 3.16 20.20
CA ARG A 296 22.23 3.22 21.31
C ARG A 296 21.45 1.92 21.46
N ILE A 297 20.90 1.72 22.66
CA ILE A 297 20.02 0.61 23.02
C ILE A 297 18.85 1.13 23.85
N PHE A 298 17.64 0.79 23.46
CA PHE A 298 16.41 1.11 24.19
C PHE A 298 15.76 -0.18 24.65
N LYS A 299 15.56 -0.32 25.97
CA LYS A 299 14.88 -1.49 26.56
C LYS A 299 13.36 -1.35 26.55
N ASN A 300 12.88 -0.10 26.40
CA ASN A 300 11.48 0.28 26.38
C ASN A 300 11.21 1.07 25.10
N ALA A 301 11.66 0.54 23.96
CA ALA A 301 11.52 1.16 22.66
C ALA A 301 10.05 1.18 22.22
N ARG A 302 9.59 2.32 21.71
CA ARG A 302 8.38 2.40 20.89
C ARG A 302 8.61 3.30 19.68
N PRO A 303 8.10 2.91 18.50
CA PRO A 303 8.08 3.81 17.35
C PRO A 303 7.16 5.00 17.67
N HIS A 304 7.62 6.19 17.34
CA HIS A 304 6.87 7.43 17.46
C HIS A 304 6.94 8.15 16.13
N ARG A 305 5.81 8.23 15.44
CA ARG A 305 5.71 8.97 14.19
C ARG A 305 5.71 10.47 14.50
N VAL A 306 6.67 11.17 13.92
CA VAL A 306 6.80 12.62 14.00
C VAL A 306 6.56 13.20 12.62
N VAL A 307 5.68 14.20 12.56
CA VAL A 307 5.42 14.96 11.33
C VAL A 307 6.08 16.31 11.46
N SER A 308 6.87 16.68 10.44
CA SER A 308 7.59 17.95 10.41
C SER A 308 7.26 18.72 9.13
N PRO A 309 6.96 20.03 9.21
CA PRO A 309 6.75 20.85 8.03
C PRO A 309 8.06 20.99 7.24
N LEU A 310 7.95 21.09 5.93
CA LEU A 310 9.06 21.33 5.04
C LEU A 310 9.21 22.82 4.74
N THR A 311 10.42 23.22 4.37
CA THR A 311 10.74 24.58 3.88
C THR A 311 11.04 24.60 2.37
N HIS A 312 11.14 23.43 1.73
CA HIS A 312 11.44 23.26 0.31
C HIS A 312 10.62 22.10 -0.26
N SER A 313 10.45 22.08 -1.58
CA SER A 313 9.69 21.04 -2.27
C SER A 313 10.35 19.66 -2.17
N HIS A 314 9.55 18.62 -2.00
CA HIS A 314 9.95 17.22 -1.97
C HIS A 314 8.92 16.38 -2.73
N ALA A 315 9.37 15.32 -3.43
CA ALA A 315 8.50 14.53 -4.30
C ALA A 315 7.31 13.87 -3.57
N GLU A 316 7.51 13.53 -2.30
CA GLU A 316 6.54 12.81 -1.46
C GLU A 316 6.01 13.66 -0.30
N MET A 317 5.89 14.98 -0.50
CA MET A 317 5.33 15.85 0.55
C MET A 317 3.81 15.80 0.56
N HIS A 318 3.23 15.78 1.75
CA HIS A 318 1.79 15.98 1.96
C HIS A 318 1.55 17.21 2.83
N PRO A 319 0.45 17.95 2.66
CA PRO A 319 0.09 19.03 3.58
C PRO A 319 -0.08 18.52 5.01
N ALA A 320 0.03 19.41 5.99
CA ALA A 320 -0.23 19.08 7.40
C ALA A 320 -0.86 20.26 8.13
N ILE A 321 -1.45 19.99 9.29
CA ILE A 321 -1.96 21.02 10.19
C ILE A 321 -1.38 20.85 11.59
N LEU A 322 -1.06 21.96 12.25
CA LEU A 322 -0.68 21.96 13.65
C LEU A 322 -1.95 22.04 14.49
N VAL A 323 -2.18 21.01 15.29
CA VAL A 323 -3.35 20.89 16.16
C VAL A 323 -2.91 20.99 17.61
N ARG A 324 -3.61 21.82 18.38
CA ARG A 324 -3.53 21.82 19.84
C ARG A 324 -4.68 21.01 20.41
N LEU A 325 -4.35 19.97 21.16
CA LEU A 325 -5.32 19.25 21.99
C LEU A 325 -5.31 19.84 23.40
N THR A 326 -6.49 20.00 24.00
CA THR A 326 -6.65 20.49 25.37
C THR A 326 -7.70 19.66 26.09
N SER A 327 -7.38 19.21 27.31
CA SER A 327 -8.31 18.51 28.20
C SER A 327 -8.09 19.02 29.63
N GLY A 328 -9.08 19.76 30.17
CA GLY A 328 -8.93 20.46 31.44
C GLY A 328 -7.77 21.47 31.44
N ARG A 329 -6.71 21.17 32.19
CA ARG A 329 -5.48 21.98 32.25
C ARG A 329 -4.34 21.43 31.40
N GLU A 330 -4.46 20.21 30.87
CA GLU A 330 -3.46 19.59 30.01
C GLU A 330 -3.62 20.11 28.59
N SER A 331 -2.49 20.36 27.91
CA SER A 331 -2.47 20.76 26.51
C SER A 331 -1.23 20.20 25.82
N THR A 332 -1.37 19.78 24.58
CA THR A 332 -0.26 19.36 23.72
C THR A 332 -0.47 19.85 22.30
N GLU A 333 0.60 20.02 21.54
CA GLU A 333 0.56 20.42 20.13
C GLU A 333 1.24 19.38 19.28
N MET A 334 0.66 19.07 18.12
CA MET A 334 1.21 18.10 17.19
C MET A 334 0.80 18.38 15.75
N TRP A 335 1.69 18.04 14.82
CA TRP A 335 1.39 18.07 13.39
C TRP A 335 0.62 16.82 12.99
N VAL A 336 -0.49 17.01 12.28
CA VAL A 336 -1.30 15.95 11.68
C VAL A 336 -1.15 16.07 10.17
N GLN A 337 -0.55 15.05 9.55
CA GLN A 337 -0.35 15.01 8.10
C GLN A 337 -1.66 14.65 7.37
N LYS A 338 -1.88 15.25 6.20
CA LYS A 338 -3.04 14.95 5.37
C LYS A 338 -2.99 13.51 4.86
N TYR A 339 -4.14 12.85 4.83
CA TYR A 339 -4.33 11.43 4.45
C TYR A 339 -3.74 10.43 5.45
N ASP A 340 -3.31 10.89 6.62
CA ASP A 340 -2.83 10.03 7.68
C ASP A 340 -3.89 9.85 8.78
N ASP A 341 -3.88 8.67 9.39
CA ASP A 341 -4.74 8.34 10.52
C ASP A 341 -3.89 8.23 11.79
N GLN A 342 -3.95 9.25 12.63
CA GLN A 342 -3.07 9.39 13.80
C GLN A 342 -3.82 9.08 15.09
N ALA A 343 -3.49 7.95 15.70
CA ALA A 343 -3.94 7.62 17.06
C ALA A 343 -2.99 8.24 18.10
N VAL A 344 -3.54 8.94 19.10
CA VAL A 344 -2.80 9.56 20.20
C VAL A 344 -3.44 9.19 21.53
N VAL A 345 -2.63 8.98 22.56
CA VAL A 345 -3.11 8.92 23.95
C VAL A 345 -2.85 10.29 24.58
N PHE A 346 -3.91 10.95 25.02
CA PHE A 346 -3.86 12.28 25.64
C PHE A 346 -4.82 12.32 26.82
N ALA A 347 -4.39 12.88 27.95
CA ALA A 347 -5.15 12.89 29.21
C ALA A 347 -5.68 11.48 29.62
N GLY A 348 -4.90 10.43 29.35
CA GLY A 348 -5.26 9.03 29.65
C GLY A 348 -6.31 8.41 28.72
N GLN A 349 -6.74 9.10 27.67
CA GLN A 349 -7.73 8.63 26.70
C GLN A 349 -7.12 8.50 25.29
N SER A 350 -7.60 7.52 24.52
CA SER A 350 -7.22 7.39 23.12
C SER A 350 -8.10 8.28 22.25
N HIS A 351 -7.46 9.07 21.39
CA HIS A 351 -8.08 9.91 20.39
C HIS A 351 -7.52 9.55 19.02
N ARG A 352 -8.34 9.72 17.99
CA ARG A 352 -7.94 9.58 16.60
C ARG A 352 -8.12 10.91 15.88
N LEU A 353 -7.04 11.37 15.25
CA LEU A 353 -6.95 12.63 14.54
C LEU A 353 -6.75 12.33 13.06
N ARG A 354 -7.57 12.96 12.22
CA ARG A 354 -7.44 12.84 10.76
C ARG A 354 -7.53 14.20 10.12
N TYR A 355 -6.62 14.46 9.20
CA TYR A 355 -6.71 15.58 8.28
C TYR A 355 -6.89 15.01 6.87
N ASP A 356 -8.03 15.28 6.23
CA ASP A 356 -8.42 14.60 4.99
C ASP A 356 -9.24 15.52 4.07
N ASP A 357 -9.55 15.02 2.89
CA ASP A 357 -10.56 15.60 2.01
C ASP A 357 -11.98 15.29 2.50
N LYS A 358 -12.91 16.21 2.30
CA LYS A 358 -14.31 16.05 2.73
C LYS A 358 -14.98 14.89 2.02
N VAL A 359 -15.54 13.97 2.80
CA VAL A 359 -16.38 12.87 2.30
C VAL A 359 -17.85 13.28 2.39
N VAL A 360 -18.60 13.08 1.29
CA VAL A 360 -20.01 13.45 1.18
C VAL A 360 -20.81 12.24 0.69
N PRO A 361 -21.90 11.84 1.36
CA PRO A 361 -22.73 10.74 0.91
C PRO A 361 -23.40 11.06 -0.44
N LEU A 362 -23.46 10.06 -1.32
CA LEU A 362 -24.17 10.13 -2.60
C LEU A 362 -25.69 9.98 -2.43
N GLY A 363 -26.11 9.24 -1.40
CA GLY A 363 -27.51 8.84 -1.19
C GLY A 363 -27.93 7.56 -1.92
N PHE A 364 -27.02 6.98 -2.69
CA PHE A 364 -27.16 5.71 -3.41
C PHE A 364 -25.79 5.03 -3.50
N GLN A 365 -25.75 3.76 -3.88
CA GLN A 365 -24.54 2.96 -3.99
C GLN A 365 -24.13 2.80 -5.46
N VAL A 366 -22.83 2.88 -5.73
CA VAL A 366 -22.23 2.62 -7.05
C VAL A 366 -21.24 1.48 -6.90
N ALA A 367 -21.46 0.39 -7.63
CA ALA A 367 -20.57 -0.77 -7.70
C ALA A 367 -19.83 -0.79 -9.03
N LEU A 368 -18.54 -1.17 -9.03
CA LEU A 368 -17.78 -1.41 -10.25
C LEU A 368 -17.81 -2.90 -10.58
N ASP A 369 -18.64 -3.27 -11.56
CA ASP A 369 -18.82 -4.67 -11.97
C ASP A 369 -17.66 -5.15 -12.84
N GLY A 370 -17.07 -4.24 -13.62
CA GLY A 370 -15.93 -4.56 -14.48
C GLY A 370 -15.30 -3.33 -15.11
N PHE A 371 -14.02 -3.44 -15.40
CA PHE A 371 -13.25 -2.38 -16.06
C PHE A 371 -12.55 -2.90 -17.31
N THR A 372 -12.71 -2.22 -18.43
CA THR A 372 -12.10 -2.62 -19.71
C THR A 372 -11.20 -1.51 -20.22
N VAL A 373 -9.97 -1.84 -20.60
CA VAL A 373 -9.04 -0.94 -21.30
C VAL A 373 -8.79 -1.50 -22.70
N ARG A 374 -8.98 -0.67 -23.72
CA ARG A 374 -8.59 -0.98 -25.10
C ARG A 374 -7.36 -0.17 -25.44
N ASN A 375 -6.31 -0.82 -25.93
CA ASN A 375 -5.07 -0.15 -26.33
C ASN A 375 -5.01 0.12 -27.84
N TYR A 376 -4.12 1.01 -28.26
CA TYR A 376 -3.79 1.15 -29.67
C TYR A 376 -3.10 -0.12 -30.18
N PRO A 377 -3.47 -0.63 -31.37
CA PRO A 377 -2.83 -1.82 -31.95
C PRO A 377 -1.30 -1.69 -31.95
N GLY A 378 -0.61 -2.73 -31.47
CA GLY A 378 0.86 -2.76 -31.42
C GLY A 378 1.50 -1.91 -30.32
N THR A 379 0.72 -1.35 -29.38
CA THR A 379 1.26 -0.60 -28.23
C THR A 379 0.51 -0.93 -26.94
N ASN A 380 1.10 -0.61 -25.79
CA ASN A 380 0.40 -0.62 -24.49
C ASN A 380 -0.25 0.72 -24.15
N ARG A 381 -0.39 1.64 -25.14
CA ARG A 381 -1.03 2.94 -24.90
C ARG A 381 -2.55 2.78 -24.87
N PRO A 382 -3.25 3.21 -23.81
CA PRO A 382 -4.69 3.14 -23.74
C PRO A 382 -5.33 4.05 -24.80
N ARG A 383 -6.22 3.47 -25.60
CA ARG A 383 -7.07 4.13 -26.58
C ARG A 383 -8.44 4.49 -25.99
N SER A 384 -9.03 3.60 -25.21
CA SER A 384 -10.26 3.85 -24.47
C SER A 384 -10.30 3.03 -23.20
N TYR A 385 -11.06 3.49 -22.22
CA TYR A 385 -11.36 2.74 -21.02
C TYR A 385 -12.80 2.98 -20.58
N GLU A 386 -13.40 1.92 -20.04
CA GLU A 386 -14.82 1.81 -19.79
C GLU A 386 -15.05 1.14 -18.44
N SER A 387 -15.88 1.76 -17.61
CA SER A 387 -16.35 1.21 -16.34
C SER A 387 -17.79 0.73 -16.51
N ARG A 388 -18.03 -0.56 -16.28
CA ARG A 388 -19.38 -1.07 -16.09
C ARG A 388 -19.73 -0.95 -14.63
N VAL A 389 -20.76 -0.18 -14.33
CA VAL A 389 -21.17 0.11 -12.96
C VAL A 389 -22.62 -0.29 -12.74
N THR A 390 -22.92 -0.73 -11.52
CA THR A 390 -24.28 -0.94 -11.05
C THR A 390 -24.61 0.09 -10.00
N ILE A 391 -25.69 0.84 -10.23
CA ILE A 391 -26.20 1.86 -9.32
C ILE A 391 -27.39 1.27 -8.59
N THR A 392 -27.34 1.27 -7.26
CA THR A 392 -28.44 0.81 -6.40
C THR A 392 -28.93 2.00 -5.59
N ASP A 393 -30.15 2.44 -5.85
CA ASP A 393 -30.73 3.63 -5.23
C ASP A 393 -31.93 3.26 -4.34
N PRO A 394 -31.81 3.39 -3.01
CA PRO A 394 -32.90 3.11 -2.08
C PRO A 394 -34.14 3.99 -2.29
N ALA A 395 -33.98 5.22 -2.80
CA ALA A 395 -35.06 6.17 -2.96
C ALA A 395 -35.94 5.88 -4.19
N SER A 396 -35.34 5.35 -5.26
CA SER A 396 -36.09 4.92 -6.46
C SER A 396 -36.48 3.43 -6.40
N GLY A 397 -35.87 2.64 -5.51
CA GLY A 397 -36.03 1.19 -5.41
C GLY A 397 -35.43 0.42 -6.59
N GLY A 398 -34.70 1.09 -7.47
CA GLY A 398 -34.17 0.54 -8.71
C GLY A 398 -32.69 0.13 -8.61
N VAL A 399 -32.35 -0.94 -9.33
CA VAL A 399 -30.96 -1.32 -9.64
C VAL A 399 -30.76 -1.07 -11.14
N GLU A 400 -29.79 -0.23 -11.49
CA GLU A 400 -29.48 0.12 -12.87
C GLU A 400 -28.04 -0.23 -13.22
N SER A 401 -27.84 -0.98 -14.31
CA SER A 401 -26.50 -1.19 -14.87
C SER A 401 -26.22 -0.13 -15.93
N ARG A 402 -25.07 0.52 -15.83
CA ARG A 402 -24.63 1.62 -16.68
C ARG A 402 -23.18 1.40 -17.13
N VAL A 403 -22.83 1.98 -18.28
CA VAL A 403 -21.45 2.00 -18.76
C VAL A 403 -20.99 3.45 -18.81
N ILE A 404 -19.87 3.73 -18.15
CA ILE A 404 -19.23 5.04 -18.14
C ILE A 404 -17.93 4.90 -18.92
N SER A 405 -17.80 5.63 -20.03
CA SER A 405 -16.60 5.60 -20.86
C SER A 405 -16.12 7.01 -21.16
N MET A 406 -14.94 7.11 -21.79
CA MET A 406 -14.41 8.40 -22.23
C MET A 406 -15.45 9.13 -23.10
N ASN A 407 -15.73 10.39 -22.74
CA ASN A 407 -16.72 11.26 -23.39
C ASN A 407 -18.19 10.79 -23.32
N HIS A 408 -18.49 9.69 -22.64
CA HIS A 408 -19.86 9.20 -22.44
C HIS A 408 -20.15 9.08 -20.93
N PRO A 409 -20.45 10.21 -20.27
CA PRO A 409 -20.81 10.21 -18.86
C PRO A 409 -22.19 9.61 -18.63
N THR A 410 -22.44 9.13 -17.41
CA THR A 410 -23.77 8.70 -16.94
C THR A 410 -24.29 9.68 -15.90
N THR A 411 -25.60 9.88 -15.85
CA THR A 411 -26.28 10.70 -14.85
C THR A 411 -27.19 9.85 -13.97
N HIS A 412 -27.22 10.13 -12.67
CA HIS A 412 -28.12 9.51 -11.70
C HIS A 412 -28.31 10.42 -10.49
N GLY A 413 -29.55 10.58 -10.00
CA GLY A 413 -29.82 11.35 -8.76
C GLY A 413 -29.35 12.82 -8.80
N GLY A 414 -29.25 13.44 -9.98
CA GLY A 414 -28.70 14.80 -10.16
C GLY A 414 -27.16 14.87 -10.17
N TYR A 415 -26.48 13.73 -10.10
CA TYR A 415 -25.03 13.62 -10.25
C TYR A 415 -24.68 13.16 -11.66
N THR A 416 -23.57 13.67 -12.19
CA THR A 416 -22.96 13.23 -13.45
C THR A 416 -21.61 12.60 -13.17
N PHE A 417 -21.44 11.34 -13.60
CA PHE A 417 -20.23 10.55 -13.44
C PHE A 417 -19.43 10.53 -14.74
N TYR A 418 -18.19 11.00 -14.66
CA TYR A 418 -17.25 11.02 -15.77
C TYR A 418 -16.10 10.07 -15.49
N GLN A 419 -15.76 9.24 -16.47
CA GLN A 419 -14.56 8.44 -16.41
C GLN A 419 -13.33 9.36 -16.48
N SER A 420 -12.53 9.42 -15.40
CA SER A 420 -11.41 10.39 -15.31
C SER A 420 -10.03 9.74 -15.36
N SER A 421 -9.84 8.62 -14.66
CA SER A 421 -8.60 7.84 -14.71
C SER A 421 -8.86 6.42 -14.20
N TYR A 422 -7.80 5.61 -14.14
CA TYR A 422 -7.82 4.27 -13.58
C TYR A 422 -6.42 3.91 -13.08
N HIS A 423 -6.34 2.91 -12.22
CA HIS A 423 -5.08 2.33 -11.78
C HIS A 423 -5.26 0.83 -11.51
N GLN A 424 -4.16 0.09 -11.47
CA GLN A 424 -4.17 -1.31 -11.13
C GLN A 424 -4.06 -1.46 -9.61
N ALA A 425 -5.01 -2.16 -8.99
CA ALA A 425 -5.05 -2.46 -7.57
C ALA A 425 -4.82 -3.97 -7.37
N GLY A 426 -3.55 -4.37 -7.31
CA GLY A 426 -3.16 -5.78 -7.28
C GLY A 426 -3.46 -6.48 -8.62
N GLN A 427 -4.31 -7.51 -8.58
CA GLN A 427 -4.78 -8.22 -9.79
C GLN A 427 -6.09 -7.64 -10.37
N ARG A 428 -6.65 -6.60 -9.74
CA ARG A 428 -7.91 -5.97 -10.14
C ARG A 428 -7.68 -4.57 -10.67
N MET A 429 -8.63 -4.08 -11.44
CA MET A 429 -8.62 -2.69 -11.90
C MET A 429 -9.42 -1.81 -10.93
N ALA A 430 -8.98 -0.57 -10.79
CA ALA A 430 -9.69 0.46 -10.04
C ALA A 430 -10.02 1.63 -10.97
N SER A 431 -11.29 2.04 -10.96
CA SER A 431 -11.78 3.17 -11.72
C SER A 431 -11.81 4.42 -10.86
N VAL A 432 -11.42 5.56 -11.43
CA VAL A 432 -11.56 6.87 -10.79
C VAL A 432 -12.57 7.68 -11.59
N LEU A 433 -13.71 7.93 -10.97
CA LEU A 433 -14.81 8.69 -11.54
C LEU A 433 -14.79 10.12 -10.99
N SER A 434 -14.77 11.11 -11.87
CA SER A 434 -15.05 12.50 -11.50
C SER A 434 -16.56 12.66 -11.39
N VAL A 435 -17.02 13.27 -10.30
CA VAL A 435 -18.45 13.44 -10.03
C VAL A 435 -18.79 14.93 -9.93
N SER A 436 -19.76 15.37 -10.72
CA SER A 436 -20.33 16.72 -10.63
C SER A 436 -21.81 16.66 -10.25
N ARG A 437 -22.29 17.71 -9.60
CA ARG A 437 -23.71 17.94 -9.31
C ARG A 437 -23.97 19.44 -9.49
N ASP A 438 -24.59 19.79 -10.61
CA ASP A 438 -24.88 21.19 -10.97
C ASP A 438 -26.37 21.36 -11.30
N PRO A 439 -27.19 21.74 -10.31
CA PRO A 439 -28.61 22.01 -10.55
C PRO A 439 -28.86 23.29 -11.36
N GLY A 440 -27.85 24.16 -11.54
CA GLY A 440 -27.94 25.41 -12.30
C GLY A 440 -27.71 25.24 -13.80
N GLN A 441 -27.12 24.12 -14.23
CA GLN A 441 -26.83 23.84 -15.63
C GLN A 441 -28.04 24.03 -16.57
N PRO A 442 -29.26 23.55 -16.27
CA PRO A 442 -30.42 23.78 -17.11
C PRO A 442 -30.78 25.27 -17.26
N ILE A 443 -30.60 26.05 -16.18
CA ILE A 443 -30.89 27.50 -16.18
C ILE A 443 -29.91 28.23 -17.08
N VAL A 444 -28.62 27.91 -17.00
CA VAL A 444 -27.59 28.51 -17.86
C VAL A 444 -27.85 28.18 -19.34
N PHE A 445 -28.19 26.93 -19.65
CA PHE A 445 -28.53 26.52 -21.00
C PHE A 445 -29.82 27.16 -21.53
N ALA A 446 -30.83 27.36 -20.68
CA ALA A 446 -32.01 28.14 -21.05
C ALA A 446 -31.64 29.60 -21.40
N GLY A 447 -30.73 30.22 -20.65
CA GLY A 447 -30.20 31.54 -20.96
C GLY A 447 -29.50 31.62 -22.32
N TYR A 448 -28.63 30.65 -22.65
CA TYR A 448 -28.01 30.58 -23.98
C TYR A 448 -29.04 30.35 -25.09
N GLY A 449 -30.05 29.51 -24.84
CA GLY A 449 -31.16 29.30 -25.77
C GLY A 449 -31.93 30.59 -26.04
N LEU A 450 -32.22 31.36 -24.99
CA LEU A 450 -32.89 32.66 -25.10
C LEU A 450 -32.05 33.67 -25.90
N MET A 451 -30.74 33.71 -25.69
CA MET A 451 -29.84 34.55 -26.50
C MET A 451 -29.85 34.14 -27.98
N MET A 452 -29.78 32.85 -28.29
CA MET A 452 -29.88 32.34 -29.66
C MET A 452 -31.19 32.75 -30.34
N VAL A 453 -32.32 32.62 -29.62
CA VAL A 453 -33.63 33.06 -30.13
C VAL A 453 -33.65 34.56 -30.38
N GLY A 454 -33.10 35.37 -29.47
CA GLY A 454 -33.00 36.82 -29.65
C GLY A 454 -32.21 37.22 -30.90
N VAL A 455 -31.05 36.59 -31.12
CA VAL A 455 -30.23 36.81 -32.34
C VAL A 455 -31.00 36.39 -33.59
N LEU A 456 -31.71 35.26 -33.55
CA LEU A 456 -32.52 34.79 -34.68
C LEU A 456 -33.66 35.76 -35.00
N ILE A 457 -34.34 36.31 -33.99
CA ILE A 457 -35.39 37.33 -34.16
C ILE A 457 -34.82 38.57 -34.84
N VAL A 458 -33.66 39.07 -34.40
CA VAL A 458 -33.01 40.25 -35.00
C VAL A 458 -32.58 39.98 -36.45
N LEU A 459 -32.08 38.78 -36.75
CA LEU A 459 -31.70 38.41 -38.10
C LEU A 459 -32.91 38.35 -39.03
N ILE A 460 -34.00 37.72 -38.59
CA ILE A 460 -35.26 37.62 -39.35
C ILE A 460 -35.88 39.01 -39.55
N SER A 461 -35.89 39.86 -38.52
CA SER A 461 -36.41 41.21 -38.63
C SER A 461 -35.63 42.02 -39.67
N ARG A 462 -34.29 41.93 -39.67
CA ARG A 462 -33.44 42.61 -40.67
C ARG A 462 -33.63 42.09 -42.09
N LEU A 463 -33.80 40.77 -42.27
CA LEU A 463 -34.05 40.19 -43.59
C LEU A 463 -35.40 40.63 -44.16
N ARG A 464 -36.45 40.66 -43.33
CA ARG A 464 -37.78 41.16 -43.73
C ARG A 464 -37.75 42.64 -44.08
N THR A 465 -37.08 43.48 -43.30
CA THR A 465 -36.96 44.92 -43.61
C THR A 465 -36.20 45.15 -44.92
N ARG A 466 -35.12 44.39 -45.18
CA ARG A 466 -34.38 44.49 -46.45
C ARG A 466 -35.21 44.02 -47.64
N ALA A 467 -35.93 42.91 -47.52
CA ALA A 467 -36.81 42.42 -48.58
C ALA A 467 -37.94 43.42 -48.90
N GLY A 468 -38.51 44.06 -47.88
CA GLY A 468 -39.49 45.14 -48.06
C GLY A 468 -38.92 46.34 -48.81
N GLN A 469 -37.73 46.81 -48.43
CA GLN A 469 -37.05 47.92 -49.12
C GLN A 469 -36.74 47.61 -50.59
N VAL A 470 -36.32 46.37 -50.90
CA VAL A 470 -36.04 45.96 -52.28
C VAL A 470 -37.32 45.89 -53.12
N ALA A 471 -38.43 45.39 -52.55
CA ALA A 471 -39.71 45.35 -53.23
C ALA A 471 -40.26 46.76 -53.51
N GLU A 472 -40.16 47.66 -52.53
CA GLU A 472 -40.61 49.05 -52.66
C GLU A 472 -39.79 49.82 -53.72
N ASN A 473 -38.46 49.63 -53.74
CA ASN A 473 -37.60 50.23 -54.76
C ASN A 473 -37.93 49.70 -56.17
N ALA A 474 -38.16 48.38 -56.31
CA ALA A 474 -38.52 47.78 -57.60
C ALA A 474 -39.88 48.27 -58.14
N ASP A 475 -40.87 48.47 -57.26
CA ASP A 475 -42.17 49.03 -57.65
C ASP A 475 -42.08 50.51 -58.02
N ARG A 476 -41.22 51.27 -57.34
CA ARG A 476 -40.95 52.68 -57.68
C ARG A 476 -40.30 52.80 -59.05
N ASP A 477 -39.26 52.02 -59.33
CA ASP A 477 -38.58 52.01 -60.64
C ASP A 477 -39.54 51.63 -61.77
N ARG A 478 -40.48 50.72 -61.54
CA ARG A 478 -41.54 50.38 -62.52
C ARG A 478 -42.51 51.52 -62.79
N ARG A 479 -42.85 52.32 -61.76
CA ARG A 479 -43.75 53.48 -61.91
C ARG A 479 -43.07 54.65 -62.61
N GLU A 480 -41.76 54.82 -62.45
CA GLU A 480 -40.99 55.87 -63.13
C GLU A 480 -40.68 55.50 -64.60
N ALA A 481 -40.83 54.23 -65.01
CA ALA A 481 -40.57 53.74 -66.36
C ALA A 481 -41.79 53.71 -67.31
N VAL A 482 -43.00 54.01 -66.82
CA VAL A 482 -44.26 54.13 -67.58
C VAL A 482 -44.61 55.60 -67.71
#